data_AF-A0A351YYD7-F1
#
_entry.id   AF-A0A351YYD7-F1
#
_cell.length_a   1.000
_cell.length_b   1.000
_cell.length_c   1.000
_cell.angle_alpha   90.00
_cell.angle_beta   90.00
_cell.angle_gamma   90.00
#
_symmetry.space_group_name_H-M   'P 1'
#
loop_
_entity.id
_entity.type
_entity.pdbx_description
1 polymer ?
#
loop_
_entity_poly.entity_id
_entity_poly.type
_entity_poly.pdbx_seq_one_letter_code
_entity_poly.pdbx_strand_id
1 'polypeptide(L)'
;MKLKFSGFVSIIIILIGIICLFAFRSVPVTRIWSSYNMLYADKSVSEHDILEYLSRAGCKDVISLSSQRIPIRSSIVPIEPKLNSYLNDRNFYFSDQEKAFNLFYIPSEYESRTEQAVVSMQKDGNIKAGMDGHEKYPWTVPLICIAVALSLLFFAKNRHPFAAGAVFPVCMSASLPFYPVASAVCLVLLALFMVNHIWGRRRYLLAVFTSPWVMVPLITAMIVFFMVSMQCGILGLLVFLASAGATCLLRSRELYLDSKSSFKYELIFSARQLPLMYSRTAKATAALMLPMALLFAMFAVSSVVSPKSTANGLSVPSPAGALSDGQGKIPALREYYDWAWKTLAFPYINLNSKDSQHVNMAFFEEEATEGSVITVSRFVQTENGISQEDEAVMKFDGKFKDSLKKGIDDLDYPAIEKLMKSEGEQTRVAYSASLTGKNTASTVRNGVSLVLLAFMFLEVIFMYLFYFVIRRKKYENNK
;
A
#
# COMPACT_ATOMS: atom_id res chain seq x y z
N MET A 1 -1.88 36.59 -30.51
CA MET A 1 -2.08 36.59 -29.04
C MET A 1 -2.61 35.25 -28.50
N LYS A 2 -3.67 34.66 -29.08
CA LYS A 2 -4.26 33.36 -28.65
C LYS A 2 -3.28 32.16 -28.62
N LEU A 3 -2.34 32.07 -29.58
CA LEU A 3 -1.34 30.97 -29.62
C LEU A 3 -0.32 31.03 -28.46
N LYS A 4 0.09 32.23 -28.04
CA LYS A 4 1.05 32.43 -26.94
C LYS A 4 0.44 32.07 -25.58
N PHE A 5 -0.83 32.42 -25.36
CA PHE A 5 -1.57 32.08 -24.14
C PHE A 5 -1.83 30.57 -24.02
N SER A 6 -2.26 29.91 -25.10
CA SER A 6 -2.48 28.45 -25.11
C SER A 6 -1.20 27.64 -24.90
N GLY A 7 -0.06 28.12 -25.43
CA GLY A 7 1.24 27.48 -25.22
C GLY A 7 1.70 27.59 -23.76
N PHE A 8 1.55 28.77 -23.14
CA PHE A 8 1.93 29.00 -21.74
C PHE A 8 1.11 28.12 -20.76
N VAL A 9 -0.21 28.04 -20.96
CA VAL A 9 -1.09 27.16 -20.16
C VAL A 9 -0.69 25.68 -20.31
N SER A 10 -0.34 25.24 -21.53
CA SER A 10 0.10 23.86 -21.78
C SER A 10 1.39 23.53 -21.04
N ILE A 11 2.35 24.48 -20.98
CA ILE A 11 3.61 24.31 -20.23
C ILE A 11 3.34 24.15 -18.74
N ILE A 12 2.47 24.99 -18.17
CA ILE A 12 2.11 24.92 -16.74
C ILE A 12 1.50 23.56 -16.41
N ILE A 13 0.55 23.07 -17.22
CA ILE A 13 -0.11 21.78 -17.00
C ILE A 13 0.90 20.62 -17.06
N ILE A 14 1.84 20.66 -18.01
CA ILE A 14 2.92 19.66 -18.12
C ILE A 14 3.80 19.67 -16.87
N LEU A 15 4.19 20.86 -16.40
CA LEU A 15 5.08 21.01 -15.24
C LEU A 15 4.40 20.54 -13.95
N ILE A 16 3.13 20.89 -13.74
CA ILE A 16 2.32 20.38 -12.62
C ILE A 16 2.20 18.85 -12.72
N GLY A 17 1.90 18.31 -13.90
CA GLY A 17 1.78 16.87 -14.11
C GLY A 17 3.06 16.11 -13.73
N ILE A 18 4.22 16.63 -14.13
CA ILE A 18 5.52 16.04 -13.80
C ILE A 18 5.77 16.10 -12.29
N ILE A 19 5.58 17.26 -11.65
CA ILE A 19 5.77 17.42 -10.20
C ILE A 19 4.88 16.46 -9.42
N CYS A 20 3.59 16.38 -9.78
CA CYS A 20 2.64 15.49 -9.11
C CYS A 20 3.01 14.01 -9.27
N LEU A 21 3.50 13.59 -10.44
CA LEU A 21 3.93 12.20 -10.65
C LEU A 21 5.11 11.80 -9.77
N PHE A 22 6.04 12.72 -9.48
CA PHE A 22 7.17 12.45 -8.58
C PHE A 22 6.81 12.60 -7.11
N ALA A 23 6.00 13.60 -6.75
CA ALA A 23 5.62 13.86 -5.36
C ALA A 23 4.65 12.81 -4.80
N PHE A 24 3.72 12.31 -5.62
CA PHE A 24 2.68 11.38 -5.20
C PHE A 24 2.97 9.92 -5.60
N ARG A 25 4.26 9.55 -5.65
CA ARG A 25 4.70 8.17 -5.94
C ARG A 25 4.19 7.22 -4.85
N SER A 26 3.62 6.09 -5.26
CA SER A 26 3.21 5.02 -4.34
C SER A 26 3.81 3.69 -4.81
N VAL A 27 4.53 3.01 -3.94
CA VAL A 27 5.16 1.71 -4.20
C VAL A 27 4.45 0.67 -3.32
N PRO A 28 4.07 -0.50 -3.84
CA PRO A 28 3.59 -1.58 -2.98
C PRO A 28 4.71 -1.98 -2.00
N VAL A 29 4.43 -1.87 -0.70
CA VAL A 29 5.32 -2.36 0.35
C VAL A 29 4.54 -3.45 1.09
N THR A 30 5.10 -4.65 1.13
CA THR A 30 4.53 -5.85 1.76
C THR A 30 5.12 -6.08 3.16
N ARG A 31 5.42 -4.99 3.88
CA ARG A 31 5.82 -5.06 5.30
C ARG A 31 4.58 -5.12 6.18
N ILE A 32 4.65 -5.94 7.22
CA ILE A 32 3.58 -6.05 8.21
C ILE A 32 3.66 -4.87 9.18
N TRP A 33 4.88 -4.50 9.57
CA TRP A 33 5.19 -3.43 10.52
C TRP A 33 6.00 -2.33 9.82
N SER A 34 5.81 -1.08 10.25
CA SER A 34 6.43 0.10 9.65
C SER A 34 7.94 0.16 9.91
N SER A 35 8.35 -0.16 11.14
CA SER A 35 9.70 0.09 11.65
C SER A 35 10.50 -1.18 11.92
N TYR A 36 9.85 -2.35 11.84
CA TYR A 36 10.43 -3.66 12.11
C TYR A 36 10.14 -4.62 10.96
N ASN A 37 11.09 -5.50 10.66
CA ASN A 37 10.90 -6.67 9.82
C ASN A 37 10.60 -7.86 10.71
N MET A 38 9.69 -8.72 10.28
CA MET A 38 9.30 -9.93 11.00
C MET A 38 9.99 -11.14 10.39
N LEU A 39 10.80 -11.82 11.19
CA LEU A 39 11.37 -13.12 10.88
C LEU A 39 10.50 -14.20 11.53
N TYR A 40 10.15 -15.23 10.76
CA TYR A 40 9.51 -16.44 11.27
C TYR A 40 10.46 -17.63 11.10
N ALA A 41 10.55 -18.47 12.13
CA ALA A 41 11.35 -19.68 12.13
C ALA A 41 10.57 -20.84 12.76
N ASP A 42 10.84 -22.05 12.29
CA ASP A 42 10.23 -23.27 12.83
C ASP A 42 10.46 -23.40 14.34
N LYS A 43 9.41 -23.68 15.10
CA LYS A 43 9.46 -23.80 16.56
C LYS A 43 10.33 -24.96 17.06
N SER A 44 10.62 -25.94 16.19
CA SER A 44 11.53 -27.05 16.51
C SER A 44 12.98 -26.60 16.76
N VAL A 45 13.35 -25.39 16.31
CA VAL A 45 14.68 -24.82 16.47
C VAL A 45 14.76 -23.98 17.74
N SER A 46 15.89 -24.06 18.45
CA SER A 46 16.07 -23.28 19.67
C SER A 46 16.16 -21.78 19.36
N GLU A 47 15.58 -20.96 20.23
CA GLU A 47 15.62 -19.50 20.10
C GLU A 47 17.08 -18.98 20.12
N HIS A 48 17.95 -19.63 20.90
CA HIS A 48 19.35 -19.27 21.02
C HIS A 48 20.09 -19.40 19.69
N ASP A 49 19.86 -20.50 18.95
CA ASP A 49 20.51 -20.72 17.65
C ASP A 49 20.10 -19.63 16.65
N ILE A 50 18.81 -19.27 16.61
CA ILE A 50 18.28 -18.23 15.71
C ILE A 50 18.89 -16.86 16.05
N LEU A 51 18.95 -16.51 17.34
CA LEU A 51 19.59 -15.28 17.80
C LEU A 51 21.10 -15.28 17.52
N GLU A 52 21.76 -16.44 17.56
CA GLU A 52 23.17 -16.55 17.20
C GLU A 52 23.39 -16.22 15.72
N TYR A 53 22.60 -16.79 14.81
CA TYR A 53 22.66 -16.45 13.38
C TYR A 53 22.40 -14.97 13.12
N LEU A 54 21.44 -14.36 13.81
CA LEU A 54 21.15 -12.93 13.70
C LEU A 54 22.29 -12.06 14.23
N SER A 55 22.89 -12.44 15.36
CA SER A 55 24.01 -11.72 15.95
C SER A 55 25.28 -11.82 15.09
N ARG A 56 25.55 -13.00 14.49
CA ARG A 56 26.65 -13.21 13.54
C ARG A 56 26.50 -12.36 12.27
N ALA A 57 25.26 -12.17 11.80
CA ALA A 57 24.97 -11.24 10.70
C ALA A 57 25.06 -9.76 11.10
N GLY A 58 25.24 -9.46 12.39
CA GLY A 58 25.36 -8.10 12.91
C GLY A 58 24.02 -7.40 13.15
N CYS A 59 22.93 -8.15 13.31
CA CYS A 59 21.65 -7.61 13.77
C CYS A 59 21.70 -7.36 15.29
N LYS A 60 21.18 -6.21 15.72
CA LYS A 60 21.08 -5.82 17.14
C LYS A 60 19.63 -5.50 17.49
N ASP A 61 19.33 -5.42 18.79
CA ASP A 61 18.02 -5.05 19.33
C ASP A 61 16.86 -5.89 18.77
N VAL A 62 17.11 -7.18 18.59
CA VAL A 62 16.09 -8.13 18.12
C VAL A 62 15.09 -8.38 19.24
N ILE A 63 13.82 -8.04 18.98
CA ILE A 63 12.72 -8.32 19.89
C ILE A 63 12.38 -9.81 19.75
N SER A 64 12.59 -10.52 20.83
CA SER A 64 12.39 -11.97 20.95
C SER A 64 11.72 -12.32 22.28
N LEU A 65 11.18 -13.52 22.42
CA LEU A 65 10.48 -13.93 23.64
C LEU A 65 11.43 -13.92 24.85
N SER A 66 12.63 -14.46 24.70
CA SER A 66 13.65 -14.52 25.76
C SER A 66 14.15 -13.15 26.21
N SER A 67 14.09 -12.14 25.33
CA SER A 67 14.48 -10.77 25.65
C SER A 67 13.43 -9.97 26.42
N GLN A 68 12.19 -10.47 26.54
CA GLN A 68 11.11 -9.74 27.19
C GLN A 68 11.30 -9.67 28.70
N ARG A 69 11.18 -8.46 29.24
CA ARG A 69 11.14 -8.20 30.69
C ARG A 69 9.85 -7.47 31.06
N ILE A 70 9.66 -7.26 32.36
CA ILE A 70 8.57 -6.46 32.88
C ILE A 70 8.92 -4.98 32.63
N PRO A 71 8.13 -4.23 31.85
CA PRO A 71 8.48 -2.88 31.42
C PRO A 71 8.35 -1.85 32.54
N ILE A 72 7.44 -2.06 33.49
CA ILE A 72 7.16 -1.12 34.58
C ILE A 72 6.98 -1.91 35.87
N ARG A 73 7.58 -1.43 36.96
CA ARG A 73 7.34 -1.92 38.32
C ARG A 73 6.89 -0.76 39.20
N SER A 74 5.91 -0.98 40.06
CA SER A 74 5.55 -0.01 41.09
C SER A 74 6.70 0.11 42.08
N SER A 75 7.09 1.35 42.42
CA SER A 75 8.11 1.61 43.43
C SER A 75 7.64 1.26 44.85
N ILE A 76 6.32 1.15 45.03
CA ILE A 76 5.67 0.95 46.33
C ILE A 76 5.41 -0.52 46.59
N VAL A 77 4.92 -1.24 45.57
CA VAL A 77 4.69 -2.68 45.64
C VAL A 77 5.47 -3.39 44.54
N PRO A 78 6.58 -4.06 44.86
CA PRO A 78 7.38 -4.79 43.87
C PRO A 78 6.73 -6.12 43.43
N ILE A 79 5.56 -6.45 43.98
CA ILE A 79 4.78 -7.65 43.64
C ILE A 79 3.73 -7.26 42.61
N GLU A 80 3.75 -7.93 41.47
CA GLU A 80 2.77 -7.68 40.41
C GLU A 80 1.38 -8.16 40.82
N PRO A 81 0.33 -7.37 40.55
CA PRO A 81 -1.03 -7.88 40.68
C PRO A 81 -1.26 -8.97 39.63
N LYS A 82 -1.39 -10.23 40.09
CA LYS A 82 -1.70 -11.41 39.25
C LYS A 82 -2.99 -11.32 38.43
N LEU A 83 -3.75 -10.22 38.53
CA LEU A 83 -5.08 -10.08 37.94
C LEU A 83 -5.08 -9.61 36.48
N ASN A 84 -3.98 -9.05 35.97
CA ASN A 84 -4.02 -8.40 34.65
C ASN A 84 -3.31 -9.23 33.57
N SER A 85 -4.05 -9.65 32.54
CA SER A 85 -3.62 -10.66 31.55
C SER A 85 -2.61 -10.14 30.52
N TYR A 86 -2.38 -8.83 30.44
CA TYR A 86 -1.53 -8.18 29.44
C TYR A 86 -0.14 -8.85 29.28
N LEU A 87 0.56 -9.12 30.38
CA LEU A 87 1.91 -9.71 30.33
C LEU A 87 1.92 -11.14 29.75
N ASN A 88 0.80 -11.87 29.87
CA ASN A 88 0.64 -13.17 29.24
C ASN A 88 0.19 -13.01 27.78
N ASP A 89 -0.73 -12.08 27.52
CA ASP A 89 -1.31 -11.86 26.20
C ASP A 89 -0.29 -11.30 25.21
N ARG A 90 0.68 -10.49 25.67
CA ARG A 90 1.75 -9.99 24.79
C ARG A 90 2.64 -11.12 24.23
N ASN A 91 2.63 -12.31 24.84
CA ASN A 91 3.38 -13.45 24.32
C ASN A 91 2.82 -13.95 22.98
N PHE A 92 1.57 -13.62 22.64
CA PHE A 92 0.98 -13.91 21.33
C PHE A 92 1.69 -13.21 20.17
N TYR A 93 2.53 -12.18 20.43
CA TYR A 93 3.37 -11.60 19.37
C TYR A 93 4.50 -12.54 18.92
N PHE A 94 4.93 -13.49 19.74
CA PHE A 94 6.13 -14.30 19.47
C PHE A 94 5.84 -15.67 18.86
N SER A 95 4.56 -15.98 18.58
CA SER A 95 4.15 -17.23 17.97
C SER A 95 3.09 -17.00 16.91
N ASP A 96 3.01 -17.87 15.91
CA ASP A 96 1.84 -17.90 15.02
C ASP A 96 0.58 -18.44 15.74
N GLN A 97 -0.61 -18.30 15.12
CA GLN A 97 -1.87 -18.74 15.74
C GLN A 97 -1.90 -20.24 16.05
N GLU A 98 -1.28 -21.06 15.20
CA GLU A 98 -1.16 -22.52 15.35
C GLU A 98 0.02 -22.93 16.25
N LYS A 99 0.82 -21.95 16.69
CA LYS A 99 2.09 -22.09 17.43
C LYS A 99 3.11 -22.98 16.72
N ALA A 100 3.09 -23.02 15.39
CA ALA A 100 4.03 -23.79 14.57
C ALA A 100 5.36 -23.04 14.35
N PHE A 101 5.30 -21.71 14.36
CA PHE A 101 6.46 -20.84 14.14
C PHE A 101 6.68 -19.89 15.31
N ASN A 102 7.96 -19.63 15.59
CA ASN A 102 8.41 -18.57 16.47
C ASN A 102 8.66 -17.29 15.65
N LEU A 103 8.23 -16.16 16.17
CA LEU A 103 8.30 -14.86 15.51
C LEU A 103 9.32 -13.97 16.21
N PHE A 104 10.11 -13.26 15.42
CA PHE A 104 11.15 -12.34 15.86
C PHE A 104 10.97 -11.01 15.13
N TYR A 105 11.15 -9.90 15.83
CA TYR A 105 11.06 -8.57 15.21
C TYR A 105 12.40 -7.89 15.22
N ILE A 106 12.86 -7.48 14.05
CA ILE A 106 14.20 -6.95 13.83
C ILE A 106 14.06 -5.52 13.31
N PRO A 107 14.78 -4.53 13.87
CA PRO A 107 14.74 -3.17 13.37
C PRO A 107 14.99 -3.08 11.86
N SER A 108 14.21 -2.27 11.16
CA SER A 108 14.26 -2.13 9.70
C SER A 108 15.62 -1.67 9.15
N GLU A 109 16.45 -1.03 9.99
CA GLU A 109 17.83 -0.67 9.66
C GLU A 109 18.73 -1.88 9.35
N TYR A 110 18.39 -3.07 9.84
CA TYR A 110 19.15 -4.31 9.63
C TYR A 110 18.59 -5.20 8.52
N GLU A 111 17.66 -4.72 7.69
CA GLU A 111 16.99 -5.53 6.66
C GLU A 111 17.93 -6.38 5.80
N SER A 112 18.99 -5.78 5.23
CA SER A 112 19.95 -6.52 4.40
C SER A 112 20.75 -7.57 5.18
N ARG A 113 20.99 -7.34 6.47
CA ARG A 113 21.71 -8.28 7.35
C ARG A 113 20.80 -9.44 7.75
N THR A 114 19.51 -9.16 8.00
CA THR A 114 18.51 -10.18 8.26
C THR A 114 18.35 -11.12 7.06
N GLU A 115 18.35 -10.60 5.83
CA GLU A 115 18.32 -11.43 4.61
C GLU A 115 19.51 -12.39 4.56
N GLN A 116 20.72 -11.90 4.85
CA GLN A 116 21.92 -12.73 4.92
C GLN A 116 21.82 -13.80 6.02
N ALA A 117 21.26 -13.44 7.18
CA ALA A 117 21.02 -14.37 8.27
C ALA A 117 20.04 -15.48 7.86
N VAL A 118 18.92 -15.15 7.21
CA VAL A 118 17.94 -16.12 6.70
C VAL A 118 18.56 -17.08 5.69
N VAL A 119 19.35 -16.56 4.74
CA VAL A 119 20.05 -17.40 3.76
C VAL A 119 21.03 -18.35 4.45
N SER A 120 21.72 -17.89 5.49
CA SER A 120 22.65 -18.72 6.26
C SER A 120 21.91 -19.78 7.10
N MET A 121 20.79 -19.41 7.74
CA MET A 121 19.93 -20.35 8.47
C MET A 121 19.39 -21.47 7.56
N GLN A 122 19.00 -21.15 6.33
CA GLN A 122 18.50 -22.11 5.36
C GLN A 122 19.60 -23.02 4.80
N LYS A 123 20.79 -22.48 4.52
CA LYS A 123 21.90 -23.23 3.92
C LYS A 123 22.69 -24.06 4.94
N ASP A 124 23.04 -23.46 6.06
CA ASP A 124 23.97 -24.05 7.03
C ASP A 124 23.21 -24.82 8.11
N GLY A 125 22.06 -24.30 8.54
CA GLY A 125 21.23 -24.90 9.59
C GLY A 125 20.13 -25.83 9.09
N ASN A 126 19.82 -25.83 7.78
CA ASN A 126 18.62 -26.46 7.21
C ASN A 126 17.33 -26.04 7.95
N ILE A 127 17.29 -24.80 8.45
CA ILE A 127 16.18 -24.26 9.22
C ILE A 127 15.15 -23.68 8.26
N LYS A 128 13.87 -24.04 8.46
CA LYS A 128 12.75 -23.38 7.77
C LYS A 128 12.51 -22.01 8.41
N ALA A 129 13.20 -21.01 7.89
CA ALA A 129 13.02 -19.60 8.25
C ALA A 129 12.65 -18.76 7.03
N GLY A 130 11.93 -17.67 7.26
CA GLY A 130 11.62 -16.67 6.25
C GLY A 130 11.34 -15.32 6.88
N MET A 131 11.30 -14.28 6.06
CA MET A 131 11.08 -12.89 6.48
C MET A 131 9.82 -12.32 5.81
N ASP A 132 9.21 -11.30 6.41
CA ASP A 132 8.15 -10.53 5.76
C ASP A 132 8.65 -9.78 4.51
N GLY A 133 7.68 -9.37 3.67
CA GLY A 133 7.87 -9.25 2.23
C GLY A 133 9.00 -8.33 1.78
N HIS A 134 9.98 -8.92 1.11
CA HIS A 134 10.90 -8.22 0.21
C HIS A 134 10.25 -8.03 -1.17
N GLU A 135 9.43 -7.00 -1.34
CA GLU A 135 9.13 -6.53 -2.69
C GLU A 135 10.09 -5.40 -3.07
N LYS A 136 11.18 -5.79 -3.76
CA LYS A 136 11.96 -4.84 -4.58
C LYS A 136 10.98 -4.19 -5.55
N TYR A 137 11.12 -2.88 -5.76
CA TYR A 137 10.27 -2.10 -6.67
C TYR A 137 10.02 -2.89 -7.97
N PRO A 138 8.75 -3.16 -8.35
CA PRO A 138 8.44 -4.09 -9.43
C PRO A 138 8.72 -3.46 -10.80
N TRP A 139 10.01 -3.45 -11.17
CA TRP A 139 10.52 -2.89 -12.44
C TRP A 139 9.91 -3.54 -13.67
N THR A 140 9.39 -4.76 -13.55
CA THR A 140 8.69 -5.47 -14.63
C THR A 140 7.51 -4.65 -15.17
N VAL A 141 6.77 -3.97 -14.30
CA VAL A 141 5.60 -3.17 -14.66
C VAL A 141 5.95 -2.01 -15.61
N PRO A 142 6.81 -1.05 -15.23
CA PRO A 142 7.18 0.04 -16.14
C PRO A 142 7.93 -0.47 -17.38
N LEU A 143 8.72 -1.55 -17.29
CA LEU A 143 9.40 -2.13 -18.45
C LEU A 143 8.41 -2.64 -19.50
N ILE A 144 7.31 -3.29 -19.09
CA ILE A 144 6.25 -3.72 -20.00
C ILE A 144 5.58 -2.51 -20.66
N CYS A 145 5.26 -1.45 -19.90
CA CYS A 145 4.66 -0.23 -20.47
C CYS A 145 5.61 0.48 -21.45
N ILE A 146 6.92 0.51 -21.18
CA ILE A 146 7.94 1.04 -22.11
C ILE A 146 7.98 0.19 -23.39
N ALA A 147 7.99 -1.14 -23.28
CA ALA A 147 7.99 -2.03 -24.45
C ALA A 147 6.72 -1.83 -25.31
N VAL A 148 5.55 -1.66 -24.67
CA VAL A 148 4.29 -1.33 -25.35
C VAL A 148 4.41 0.03 -26.06
N ALA A 149 4.89 1.07 -25.38
CA ALA A 149 5.08 2.39 -25.99
C ALA A 149 6.02 2.34 -27.20
N LEU A 150 7.14 1.61 -27.11
CA LEU A 150 8.10 1.45 -28.20
C LEU A 150 7.53 0.68 -29.39
N SER A 151 6.78 -0.40 -29.13
CA SER A 151 6.11 -1.16 -30.19
C SER A 151 5.05 -0.31 -30.93
N LEU A 152 4.24 0.45 -30.19
CA LEU A 152 3.27 1.37 -30.79
C LEU A 152 3.95 2.53 -31.53
N LEU A 153 5.07 3.04 -31.03
CA LEU A 153 5.89 4.06 -31.70
C LEU A 153 6.44 3.54 -33.05
N PHE A 154 6.83 2.26 -33.12
CA PHE A 154 7.28 1.63 -34.36
C PHE A 154 6.15 1.57 -35.40
N PHE A 155 4.93 1.21 -34.97
CA PHE A 155 3.78 1.17 -35.88
C PHE A 155 3.18 2.55 -36.20
N ALA A 156 3.53 3.60 -35.43
CA ALA A 156 2.95 4.92 -35.53
C ALA A 156 3.26 5.61 -36.87
N LYS A 157 2.25 6.26 -37.44
CA LYS A 157 2.42 7.05 -38.68
C LYS A 157 3.28 8.29 -38.42
N ASN A 158 2.97 9.05 -37.37
CA ASN A 158 3.75 10.20 -36.93
C ASN A 158 4.39 9.90 -35.58
N ARG A 159 5.72 9.85 -35.51
CA ARG A 159 6.43 9.42 -34.30
C ARG A 159 6.42 10.48 -33.19
N HIS A 160 6.63 11.74 -33.56
CA HIS A 160 6.74 12.87 -32.62
C HIS A 160 5.47 13.13 -31.77
N PRO A 161 4.26 13.27 -32.36
CA PRO A 161 3.06 13.54 -31.57
C PRO A 161 2.69 12.36 -30.67
N PHE A 162 2.93 11.12 -31.12
CA PHE A 162 2.74 9.94 -30.27
C PHE A 162 3.73 9.92 -29.11
N ALA A 163 5.03 10.13 -29.37
CA ALA A 163 6.05 10.15 -28.33
C ALA A 163 5.77 11.22 -27.26
N ALA A 164 5.40 12.44 -27.66
CA ALA A 164 5.13 13.51 -26.70
C ALA A 164 3.89 13.25 -25.83
N GLY A 165 2.87 12.57 -26.34
CA GLY A 165 1.73 12.13 -25.53
C GLY A 165 2.06 10.92 -24.65
N ALA A 166 2.86 9.98 -25.14
CA ALA A 166 3.13 8.70 -24.48
C ALA A 166 4.06 8.80 -23.25
N VAL A 167 4.86 9.85 -23.12
CA VAL A 167 5.80 10.02 -21.99
C VAL A 167 5.07 10.05 -20.65
N PHE A 168 3.95 10.76 -20.52
CA PHE A 168 3.26 10.91 -19.24
C PHE A 168 2.61 9.61 -18.73
N PRO A 169 1.84 8.85 -19.55
CA PRO A 169 1.32 7.56 -19.13
C PRO A 169 2.43 6.56 -18.76
N VAL A 170 3.56 6.57 -19.47
CA VAL A 170 4.70 5.71 -19.13
C VAL A 170 5.31 6.13 -17.79
N CYS A 171 5.52 7.42 -17.54
CA CYS A 171 5.97 7.92 -16.24
C CYS A 171 4.99 7.54 -15.11
N MET A 172 3.68 7.54 -15.38
CA MET A 172 2.67 7.09 -14.42
C MET A 172 2.86 5.63 -14.01
N SER A 173 3.20 4.74 -14.95
CA SER A 173 3.50 3.33 -14.63
C SER A 173 4.76 3.17 -13.77
N ALA A 174 5.70 4.12 -13.84
CA ALA A 174 6.87 4.16 -12.97
C ALA A 174 6.54 4.75 -11.57
N SER A 175 5.68 5.76 -11.50
CA SER A 175 5.26 6.33 -10.22
C SER A 175 4.32 5.41 -9.43
N LEU A 176 3.55 4.57 -10.13
CA LEU A 176 2.52 3.69 -9.56
C LEU A 176 2.62 2.30 -10.22
N PRO A 177 3.56 1.44 -9.78
CA PRO A 177 3.84 0.18 -10.45
C PRO A 177 2.84 -0.91 -10.01
N PHE A 178 1.54 -0.63 -10.14
CA PHE A 178 0.46 -1.59 -9.90
C PHE A 178 0.01 -2.22 -11.21
N TYR A 179 -0.21 -3.54 -11.24
CA TYR A 179 -0.62 -4.26 -12.45
C TYR A 179 -1.91 -3.71 -13.11
N PRO A 180 -2.99 -3.35 -12.37
CA PRO A 180 -4.18 -2.75 -12.99
C PRO A 180 -3.91 -1.37 -13.59
N VAL A 181 -3.05 -0.56 -12.95
CA VAL A 181 -2.64 0.77 -13.44
C VAL A 181 -1.83 0.61 -14.73
N ALA A 182 -0.92 -0.36 -14.80
CA ALA A 182 -0.14 -0.66 -16.00
C ALA A 182 -1.01 -1.05 -17.19
N SER A 183 -2.04 -1.87 -16.95
CA SER A 183 -3.00 -2.26 -17.97
C SER A 183 -3.85 -1.07 -18.43
N ALA A 184 -4.29 -0.21 -17.50
CA ALA A 184 -4.94 1.05 -17.85
C ALA A 184 -4.03 1.97 -18.69
N VAL A 185 -2.76 2.13 -18.32
CA VAL A 185 -1.76 2.85 -19.11
C VAL A 185 -1.63 2.27 -20.52
N CYS A 186 -1.64 0.95 -20.67
CA CYS A 186 -1.58 0.30 -21.98
C CYS A 186 -2.81 0.64 -22.86
N LEU A 187 -4.01 0.73 -22.29
CA LEU A 187 -5.19 1.23 -23.04
C LEU A 187 -5.09 2.71 -23.39
N VAL A 188 -4.53 3.54 -22.50
CA VAL A 188 -4.27 4.96 -22.80
C VAL A 188 -3.28 5.11 -23.96
N LEU A 189 -2.21 4.34 -23.95
CA LEU A 189 -1.24 4.31 -25.06
C LEU A 189 -1.90 3.86 -26.36
N LEU A 190 -2.81 2.88 -26.32
CA LEU A 190 -3.58 2.47 -27.48
C LEU A 190 -4.50 3.60 -27.99
N ALA A 191 -5.21 4.28 -27.10
CA ALA A 191 -6.05 5.42 -27.47
C ALA A 191 -5.22 6.53 -28.13
N LEU A 192 -4.07 6.89 -27.56
CA LEU A 192 -3.14 7.86 -28.14
C LEU A 192 -2.61 7.42 -29.52
N PHE A 193 -2.33 6.13 -29.69
CA PHE A 193 -1.93 5.57 -30.98
C PHE A 193 -3.03 5.73 -32.05
N MET A 194 -4.29 5.51 -31.68
CA MET A 194 -5.43 5.73 -32.57
C MET A 194 -5.62 7.22 -32.92
N VAL A 195 -5.50 8.11 -31.94
CA VAL A 195 -5.57 9.57 -32.16
C VAL A 195 -4.46 10.06 -33.09
N ASN A 196 -3.26 9.47 -32.99
CA ASN A 196 -2.13 9.83 -33.84
C ASN A 196 -2.42 9.65 -35.35
N HIS A 197 -3.29 8.70 -35.72
CA HIS A 197 -3.64 8.48 -37.12
C HIS A 197 -4.38 9.68 -37.75
N ILE A 198 -5.19 10.38 -36.95
CA ILE A 198 -5.99 11.54 -37.37
C ILE A 198 -5.29 12.88 -37.08
N TRP A 199 -4.04 12.85 -36.63
CA TRP A 199 -3.23 14.04 -36.31
C TRP A 199 -3.15 15.01 -37.48
N GLY A 200 -3.27 16.31 -37.19
CA GLY A 200 -3.11 17.39 -38.17
C GLY A 200 -4.28 17.60 -39.14
N ARG A 201 -5.36 16.79 -39.04
CA ARG A 201 -6.54 16.91 -39.92
C ARG A 201 -7.57 17.90 -39.41
N ARG A 202 -8.38 18.45 -40.33
CA ARG A 202 -9.53 19.29 -39.98
C ARG A 202 -10.53 18.49 -39.13
N ARG A 203 -11.05 19.13 -38.07
CA ARG A 203 -12.02 18.57 -37.09
C ARG A 203 -11.53 17.31 -36.34
N TYR A 204 -10.22 17.18 -36.09
CA TYR A 204 -9.67 16.02 -35.38
C TYR A 204 -10.26 15.86 -33.95
N LEU A 205 -10.40 16.92 -33.16
CA LEU A 205 -10.97 16.86 -31.80
C LEU A 205 -12.40 16.28 -31.81
N LEU A 206 -13.23 16.75 -32.75
CA LEU A 206 -14.58 16.24 -32.91
C LEU A 206 -14.57 14.75 -33.25
N ALA A 207 -13.64 14.30 -34.10
CA ALA A 207 -13.49 12.89 -34.46
C ALA A 207 -13.02 12.02 -33.27
N VAL A 208 -12.16 12.55 -32.39
CA VAL A 208 -11.74 11.89 -31.15
C VAL A 208 -12.95 11.61 -30.24
N PHE A 209 -13.74 12.65 -29.94
CA PHE A 209 -14.88 12.52 -29.03
C PHE A 209 -16.05 11.72 -29.61
N THR A 210 -16.19 11.65 -30.93
CA THR A 210 -17.25 10.84 -31.56
C THR A 210 -16.87 9.39 -31.82
N SER A 211 -15.58 9.04 -31.72
CA SER A 211 -15.14 7.68 -32.08
C SER A 211 -15.19 6.72 -30.89
N PRO A 212 -15.97 5.62 -30.96
CA PRO A 212 -16.00 4.62 -29.90
C PRO A 212 -14.65 3.94 -29.72
N TRP A 213 -13.87 3.77 -30.79
CA TRP A 213 -12.54 3.14 -30.75
C TRP A 213 -11.50 3.89 -29.91
N VAL A 214 -11.75 5.17 -29.59
CA VAL A 214 -10.85 6.00 -28.77
C VAL A 214 -11.46 6.23 -27.40
N MET A 215 -12.76 6.53 -27.35
CA MET A 215 -13.45 6.86 -26.11
C MET A 215 -13.61 5.66 -25.17
N VAL A 216 -13.88 4.46 -25.69
CA VAL A 216 -14.05 3.25 -24.86
C VAL A 216 -12.78 2.94 -24.05
N PRO A 217 -11.58 2.77 -24.65
CA PRO A 217 -10.36 2.53 -23.88
C PRO A 217 -10.01 3.65 -22.90
N LEU A 218 -10.31 4.90 -23.25
CA LEU A 218 -10.00 6.05 -22.40
C LEU A 218 -10.92 6.13 -21.17
N ILE A 219 -12.22 5.88 -21.36
CA ILE A 219 -13.21 5.81 -20.28
C ILE A 219 -12.91 4.62 -19.38
N THR A 220 -12.65 3.43 -19.95
CA THR A 220 -12.34 2.25 -19.14
C THR A 220 -11.09 2.47 -18.30
N ALA A 221 -10.01 2.99 -18.90
CA ALA A 221 -8.77 3.30 -18.16
C ALA A 221 -9.03 4.27 -16.99
N MET A 222 -9.86 5.30 -17.18
CA MET A 222 -10.25 6.23 -16.12
C MET A 222 -11.05 5.57 -15.00
N ILE A 223 -12.02 4.72 -15.34
CA ILE A 223 -12.80 3.97 -14.35
C ILE A 223 -11.85 3.08 -13.53
N VAL A 224 -10.92 2.38 -14.18
CA VAL A 224 -9.93 1.53 -13.49
C VAL A 224 -9.05 2.36 -12.56
N PHE A 225 -8.57 3.53 -12.99
CA PHE A 225 -7.76 4.39 -12.10
C PHE A 225 -8.52 4.79 -10.83
N PHE A 226 -9.80 5.17 -10.93
CA PHE A 226 -10.61 5.49 -9.76
C PHE A 226 -10.94 4.29 -8.89
N MET A 227 -11.19 3.12 -9.48
CA MET A 227 -11.46 1.88 -8.75
C MET A 227 -10.24 1.39 -7.96
N VAL A 228 -9.02 1.65 -8.46
CA VAL A 228 -7.79 1.33 -7.73
C VAL A 228 -7.59 2.26 -6.53
N SER A 229 -7.74 3.57 -6.73
CA SER A 229 -7.69 4.58 -5.66
C SER A 229 -8.10 5.96 -6.18
N MET A 230 -8.69 6.79 -5.31
CA MET A 230 -8.96 8.20 -5.63
C MET A 230 -7.69 8.96 -6.06
N GLN A 231 -6.55 8.68 -5.42
CA GLN A 231 -5.26 9.27 -5.79
C GLN A 231 -4.85 8.86 -7.22
N CYS A 232 -5.04 7.60 -7.58
CA CYS A 232 -4.73 7.09 -8.93
C CYS A 232 -5.64 7.74 -9.98
N GLY A 233 -6.92 7.93 -9.69
CA GLY A 233 -7.87 8.64 -10.56
C GLY A 233 -7.48 10.10 -10.82
N ILE A 234 -7.14 10.85 -9.78
CA ILE A 234 -6.70 12.25 -9.90
C ILE A 234 -5.39 12.35 -10.70
N LEU A 235 -4.41 11.50 -10.41
CA LEU A 235 -3.17 11.45 -11.18
C LEU A 235 -3.42 11.04 -12.64
N GLY A 236 -4.34 10.11 -12.89
CA GLY A 236 -4.77 9.74 -14.23
C GLY A 236 -5.31 10.94 -15.02
N LEU A 237 -6.22 11.72 -14.43
CA LEU A 237 -6.74 12.96 -15.05
C LEU A 237 -5.63 13.95 -15.37
N LEU A 238 -4.70 14.18 -14.44
CA LEU A 238 -3.54 15.05 -14.66
C LEU A 238 -2.66 14.54 -15.81
N VAL A 239 -2.45 13.23 -15.92
CA VAL A 239 -1.70 12.61 -17.01
C VAL A 239 -2.40 12.80 -18.36
N PHE A 240 -3.72 12.68 -18.42
CA PHE A 240 -4.48 12.98 -19.63
C PHE A 240 -4.37 14.46 -20.03
N LEU A 241 -4.49 15.37 -19.07
CA LEU A 241 -4.33 16.81 -19.30
C LEU A 241 -2.91 17.16 -19.74
N ALA A 242 -1.88 16.55 -19.14
CA ALA A 242 -0.49 16.73 -19.52
C ALA A 242 -0.20 16.18 -20.93
N SER A 243 -0.77 15.02 -21.28
CA SER A 243 -0.66 14.42 -22.62
C SER A 243 -1.35 15.29 -23.68
N ALA A 244 -2.53 15.84 -23.35
CA ALA A 244 -3.25 16.78 -24.20
C ALA A 244 -2.50 18.12 -24.34
N GLY A 245 -1.91 18.61 -23.24
CA GLY A 245 -1.07 19.81 -23.22
C GLY A 245 0.17 19.66 -24.08
N ALA A 246 0.89 18.54 -23.98
CA ALA A 246 2.09 18.27 -24.77
C ALA A 246 1.80 18.15 -26.26
N THR A 247 0.70 17.49 -26.62
CA THR A 247 0.25 17.44 -28.01
C THR A 247 -0.20 18.83 -28.51
N CYS A 248 -0.93 19.61 -27.70
CA CYS A 248 -1.30 20.99 -28.04
C CYS A 248 -0.07 21.90 -28.26
N LEU A 249 0.96 21.75 -27.43
CA LEU A 249 2.22 22.49 -27.54
C LEU A 249 2.96 22.13 -28.83
N LEU A 250 3.08 20.84 -29.15
CA LEU A 250 3.63 20.40 -30.43
C LEU A 250 2.84 20.95 -31.62
N ARG A 251 1.51 20.94 -31.54
CA ARG A 251 0.67 21.47 -32.61
C ARG A 251 0.86 22.98 -32.79
N SER A 252 0.99 23.71 -31.69
CA SER A 252 1.27 25.15 -31.72
C SER A 252 2.63 25.45 -32.35
N ARG A 253 3.63 24.60 -32.08
CA ARG A 253 4.95 24.67 -32.72
C ARG A 253 4.87 24.38 -34.22
N GLU A 254 4.17 23.32 -34.64
CA GLU A 254 3.95 23.01 -36.06
C GLU A 254 3.29 24.20 -36.78
N LEU A 255 2.21 24.75 -36.23
CA LEU A 255 1.52 25.90 -36.82
C LEU A 255 2.39 27.15 -36.91
N TYR A 256 3.27 27.37 -35.93
CA TYR A 256 4.23 28.46 -35.96
C TYR A 256 5.29 28.28 -37.05
N LEU A 257 5.80 27.06 -37.24
CA LEU A 257 6.74 26.73 -38.32
C LEU A 257 6.06 26.85 -39.70
N ASP A 258 4.85 26.33 -39.84
CA ASP A 258 4.05 26.44 -41.06
C ASP A 258 3.78 27.92 -41.42
N SER A 259 3.55 28.78 -40.43
CA SER A 259 3.34 30.23 -40.67
C SER A 259 4.55 30.96 -41.24
N LYS A 260 5.76 30.39 -41.09
CA LYS A 260 7.01 30.91 -41.68
C LYS A 260 7.33 30.30 -43.04
N SER A 261 6.63 29.23 -43.42
CA SER A 261 6.84 28.57 -44.71
C SER A 261 6.02 29.26 -45.80
N SER A 262 6.59 29.36 -47.01
CA SER A 262 5.92 29.96 -48.17
C SER A 262 4.82 29.08 -48.76
N PHE A 263 4.82 27.78 -48.46
CA PHE A 263 3.87 26.82 -49.00
C PHE A 263 3.23 25.98 -47.88
N LYS A 264 1.90 25.99 -47.82
CA LYS A 264 1.14 25.30 -46.77
C LYS A 264 0.49 24.02 -47.32
N TYR A 265 0.93 22.87 -46.82
CA TYR A 265 0.31 21.59 -47.14
C TYR A 265 -0.89 21.32 -46.24
N GLU A 266 -2.07 21.10 -46.82
CA GLU A 266 -3.25 20.65 -46.09
C GLU A 266 -3.68 19.24 -46.54
N LEU A 267 -4.04 18.39 -45.58
CA LEU A 267 -4.52 17.04 -45.85
C LEU A 267 -5.92 17.10 -46.45
N ILE A 268 -6.10 16.43 -47.61
CA ILE A 268 -7.33 16.47 -48.42
C ILE A 268 -8.55 15.90 -47.67
N PHE A 269 -8.39 14.80 -46.93
CA PHE A 269 -9.50 14.14 -46.24
C PHE A 269 -9.65 14.61 -44.79
N SER A 270 -10.89 14.88 -44.38
CA SER A 270 -11.24 15.19 -42.99
C SER A 270 -11.04 13.99 -42.06
N ALA A 271 -10.90 14.24 -40.75
CA ALA A 271 -10.66 13.16 -39.77
C ALA A 271 -11.81 12.12 -39.69
N ARG A 272 -13.07 12.53 -39.95
CA ARG A 272 -14.25 11.65 -39.89
C ARG A 272 -14.35 10.66 -41.05
N GLN A 273 -13.72 10.97 -42.18
CA GLN A 273 -13.80 10.14 -43.39
C GLN A 273 -12.81 8.98 -43.36
N LEU A 274 -11.93 8.91 -42.36
CA LEU A 274 -10.99 7.81 -42.23
C LEU A 274 -11.50 6.71 -41.31
N PRO A 275 -11.32 5.44 -41.69
CA PRO A 275 -11.43 4.35 -40.74
C PRO A 275 -10.26 4.44 -39.73
N LEU A 276 -10.59 4.65 -38.46
CA LEU A 276 -9.62 4.58 -37.36
C LEU A 276 -9.06 3.16 -37.19
N MET A 277 -9.86 2.14 -37.54
CA MET A 277 -9.46 0.75 -37.56
C MET A 277 -9.24 0.23 -38.99
N TYR A 278 -7.99 -0.06 -39.33
CA TYR A 278 -7.56 -0.68 -40.59
C TYR A 278 -6.48 -1.72 -40.32
N SER A 279 -6.00 -2.44 -41.34
CA SER A 279 -5.15 -3.64 -41.16
C SER A 279 -3.90 -3.41 -40.30
N ARG A 280 -3.28 -2.22 -40.36
CA ARG A 280 -2.08 -1.91 -39.56
C ARG A 280 -2.40 -1.60 -38.10
N THR A 281 -3.48 -0.86 -37.83
CA THR A 281 -3.90 -0.59 -36.44
C THR A 281 -4.47 -1.83 -35.79
N ALA A 282 -5.12 -2.72 -36.56
CA ALA A 282 -5.58 -4.03 -36.09
C ALA A 282 -4.42 -4.96 -35.70
N LYS A 283 -3.31 -4.93 -36.47
CA LYS A 283 -2.06 -5.63 -36.09
C LYS A 283 -1.45 -5.03 -34.83
N ALA A 284 -1.48 -3.71 -34.67
CA ALA A 284 -1.00 -3.04 -33.46
C ALA A 284 -1.84 -3.38 -32.22
N THR A 285 -3.18 -3.46 -32.34
CA THR A 285 -4.04 -3.96 -31.25
C THR A 285 -3.80 -5.43 -30.92
N ALA A 286 -3.56 -6.27 -31.93
CA ALA A 286 -3.20 -7.67 -31.70
C ALA A 286 -1.86 -7.79 -30.96
N ALA A 287 -0.89 -6.93 -31.27
CA ALA A 287 0.39 -6.88 -30.56
C ALA A 287 0.25 -6.50 -29.07
N LEU A 288 -0.82 -5.77 -28.69
CA LEU A 288 -1.10 -5.40 -27.30
C LEU A 288 -1.66 -6.57 -26.46
N MET A 289 -2.16 -7.63 -27.10
CA MET A 289 -2.70 -8.80 -26.42
C MET A 289 -1.64 -9.54 -25.59
N LEU A 290 -0.42 -9.66 -26.14
CA LEU A 290 0.70 -10.34 -25.48
C LEU A 290 1.14 -9.66 -24.17
N PRO A 291 1.43 -8.34 -24.13
CA PRO A 291 1.80 -7.67 -22.89
C PRO A 291 0.65 -7.62 -21.87
N MET A 292 -0.61 -7.52 -22.31
CA MET A 292 -1.76 -7.61 -21.40
C MET A 292 -1.92 -9.02 -20.80
N ALA A 293 -1.76 -10.06 -21.62
CA ALA A 293 -1.75 -11.44 -21.15
C ALA A 293 -0.57 -11.70 -20.20
N LEU A 294 0.60 -11.11 -20.46
CA LEU A 294 1.76 -11.19 -19.58
C LEU A 294 1.50 -10.51 -18.23
N LEU A 295 0.91 -9.30 -18.21
CA LEU A 295 0.52 -8.62 -16.98
C LEU A 295 -0.52 -9.43 -16.19
N PHE A 296 -1.51 -10.02 -16.88
CA PHE A 296 -2.50 -10.88 -16.27
C PHE A 296 -1.87 -12.16 -15.69
N ALA A 297 -1.01 -12.83 -16.45
CA ALA A 297 -0.31 -14.04 -16.01
C ALA A 297 0.64 -13.74 -14.86
N MET A 298 1.40 -12.64 -14.91
CA MET A 298 2.27 -12.21 -13.81
C MET A 298 1.47 -11.87 -12.55
N PHE A 299 0.32 -11.21 -12.69
CA PHE A 299 -0.55 -10.94 -11.54
C PHE A 299 -1.13 -12.23 -10.97
N ALA A 300 -1.63 -13.13 -11.82
CA ALA A 300 -2.18 -14.42 -11.42
C ALA A 300 -1.11 -15.28 -10.72
N VAL A 301 0.09 -15.37 -11.31
CA VAL A 301 1.25 -16.01 -10.71
C VAL A 301 1.61 -15.32 -9.40
N SER A 302 1.70 -13.99 -9.32
CA SER A 302 1.98 -13.30 -8.04
C SER A 302 0.90 -13.56 -7.00
N SER A 303 -0.37 -13.67 -7.38
CA SER A 303 -1.45 -13.98 -6.44
C SER A 303 -1.45 -15.43 -5.95
N VAL A 304 -0.81 -16.34 -6.71
CA VAL A 304 -0.70 -17.77 -6.42
C VAL A 304 0.68 -18.16 -5.85
N VAL A 305 1.71 -17.36 -6.15
CA VAL A 305 3.15 -17.56 -5.88
C VAL A 305 3.72 -16.48 -4.95
N SER A 306 2.96 -15.43 -4.56
CA SER A 306 3.11 -14.87 -3.21
C SER A 306 3.21 -16.09 -2.31
N PRO A 307 4.34 -16.30 -1.62
CA PRO A 307 4.68 -17.61 -1.09
C PRO A 307 3.44 -18.10 -0.36
N LYS A 308 2.77 -19.10 -0.97
CA LYS A 308 1.91 -19.98 -0.21
C LYS A 308 2.88 -20.44 0.82
N SER A 309 2.73 -19.90 2.03
CA SER A 309 3.60 -20.16 3.14
C SER A 309 3.94 -21.62 3.05
N THR A 310 5.23 -21.92 2.94
CA THR A 310 5.69 -23.30 2.76
C THR A 310 5.21 -24.19 3.92
N ALA A 311 4.60 -23.60 4.96
CA ALA A 311 3.57 -24.19 5.80
C ALA A 311 2.17 -23.63 5.46
N ASN A 312 1.26 -24.47 4.97
CA ASN A 312 -0.17 -24.23 5.16
C ASN A 312 -0.40 -23.84 6.64
N GLY A 313 -1.03 -22.70 6.95
CA GLY A 313 -1.40 -22.32 8.32
C GLY A 313 -0.69 -21.12 8.95
N LEU A 314 0.37 -20.56 8.34
CA LEU A 314 1.09 -19.43 8.94
C LEU A 314 0.21 -18.18 9.06
N SER A 315 -0.17 -17.88 10.29
CA SER A 315 -1.05 -16.78 10.66
C SER A 315 -0.34 -15.92 11.70
N VAL A 316 -0.01 -14.70 11.30
CA VAL A 316 0.91 -13.83 12.04
C VAL A 316 0.18 -12.63 12.65
N PRO A 317 0.64 -12.12 13.81
CA PRO A 317 0.18 -10.87 14.38
C PRO A 317 0.36 -9.74 13.37
N SER A 318 -0.73 -9.02 13.07
CA SER A 318 -0.71 -7.93 12.13
C SER A 318 -1.74 -6.84 12.45
N PRO A 319 -1.51 -5.59 12.02
CA PRO A 319 -2.46 -4.51 12.23
C PRO A 319 -3.83 -4.83 11.61
N ALA A 320 -4.84 -5.05 12.45
CA ALA A 320 -6.19 -5.36 12.03
C ALA A 320 -6.94 -4.09 11.60
N GLY A 321 -7.64 -4.15 10.46
CA GLY A 321 -8.64 -3.15 10.11
C GLY A 321 -9.85 -3.22 11.06
N ALA A 322 -10.62 -2.13 11.13
CA ALA A 322 -11.75 -1.91 12.05
C ALA A 322 -12.88 -2.97 12.05
N LEU A 323 -12.79 -4.01 11.23
CA LEU A 323 -13.84 -5.03 11.01
C LEU A 323 -13.44 -6.43 11.51
N SER A 324 -12.34 -6.57 12.25
CA SER A 324 -11.77 -7.89 12.62
C SER A 324 -11.92 -8.17 14.12
N ASP A 325 -13.13 -8.04 14.67
CA ASP A 325 -13.41 -8.25 16.11
C ASP A 325 -13.44 -9.74 16.54
N GLY A 326 -12.95 -10.67 15.72
CA GLY A 326 -13.19 -12.11 15.92
C GLY A 326 -11.97 -13.04 15.99
N GLN A 327 -10.73 -12.55 15.84
CA GLN A 327 -9.56 -13.44 15.74
C GLN A 327 -8.47 -13.09 16.76
N GLY A 328 -8.65 -13.55 18.01
CA GLY A 328 -7.65 -13.50 19.08
C GLY A 328 -7.24 -12.09 19.48
N LYS A 329 -7.66 -11.62 20.66
CA LYS A 329 -7.31 -10.28 21.16
C LYS A 329 -5.81 -10.23 21.48
N ILE A 330 -4.99 -9.86 20.51
CA ILE A 330 -3.57 -9.53 20.72
C ILE A 330 -3.54 -8.11 21.32
N PRO A 331 -2.85 -7.89 22.46
CA PRO A 331 -2.91 -6.60 23.14
C PRO A 331 -2.22 -5.53 22.31
N ALA A 332 -2.81 -4.34 22.24
CA ALA A 332 -2.20 -3.18 21.62
C ALA A 332 -1.62 -2.23 22.68
N LEU A 333 -1.15 -1.07 22.23
CA LEU A 333 -0.55 -0.05 23.09
C LEU A 333 -1.55 0.52 24.12
N ARG A 334 -2.85 0.50 23.81
CA ARG A 334 -3.90 0.94 24.73
C ARG A 334 -4.02 0.00 25.93
N GLU A 335 -4.01 -1.30 25.69
CA GLU A 335 -4.02 -2.33 26.74
C GLU A 335 -2.75 -2.26 27.60
N TYR A 336 -1.61 -1.85 27.03
CA TYR A 336 -0.41 -1.54 27.80
C TYR A 336 -0.60 -0.35 28.75
N TYR A 337 -1.23 0.74 28.29
CA TYR A 337 -1.50 1.90 29.15
C TYR A 337 -2.48 1.57 30.27
N ASP A 338 -3.51 0.79 29.98
CA ASP A 338 -4.46 0.31 30.99
C ASP A 338 -3.75 -0.57 32.02
N TRP A 339 -2.92 -1.51 31.57
CA TRP A 339 -2.10 -2.34 32.45
C TRP A 339 -1.13 -1.53 33.31
N ALA A 340 -0.41 -0.57 32.72
CA ALA A 340 0.54 0.29 33.40
C ALA A 340 -0.16 1.19 34.44
N TRP A 341 -1.32 1.74 34.09
CA TRP A 341 -2.17 2.51 35.00
C TRP A 341 -2.55 1.66 36.21
N LYS A 342 -3.12 0.48 35.99
CA LYS A 342 -3.51 -0.45 37.07
C LYS A 342 -2.33 -0.89 37.94
N THR A 343 -1.16 -1.07 37.34
CA THR A 343 0.06 -1.48 38.05
C THR A 343 0.63 -0.37 38.92
N LEU A 344 0.66 0.88 38.42
CA LEU A 344 1.16 2.04 39.17
C LEU A 344 0.14 2.56 40.19
N ALA A 345 -1.15 2.40 39.90
CA ALA A 345 -2.26 2.69 40.79
C ALA A 345 -2.24 1.81 42.05
N PHE A 346 -1.71 0.59 41.96
CA PHE A 346 -1.60 -0.31 43.08
C PHE A 346 -0.45 0.14 44.03
N PRO A 347 -0.71 0.38 45.34
CA PRO A 347 -1.81 -0.12 46.17
C PRO A 347 -2.87 0.93 46.57
N TYR A 348 -2.92 2.09 45.91
CA TYR A 348 -3.78 3.21 46.29
C TYR A 348 -5.28 2.97 46.12
N ILE A 349 -5.65 1.81 45.58
CA ILE A 349 -7.03 1.39 45.39
C ILE A 349 -7.47 0.59 46.62
N ASN A 350 -8.52 1.05 47.29
CA ASN A 350 -9.07 0.37 48.45
C ASN A 350 -9.71 -0.97 48.04
N LEU A 351 -9.11 -2.09 48.47
CA LEU A 351 -9.60 -3.44 48.22
C LEU A 351 -10.85 -3.82 49.07
N ASN A 352 -11.28 -2.97 50.01
CA ASN A 352 -12.28 -3.27 51.05
C ASN A 352 -13.46 -2.28 51.08
N SER A 353 -13.78 -1.58 49.97
CA SER A 353 -14.94 -0.67 49.95
C SER A 353 -16.24 -1.45 50.19
N LYS A 354 -17.09 -1.01 51.13
CA LYS A 354 -18.20 -1.81 51.69
C LYS A 354 -19.39 -2.10 50.75
N ASP A 355 -19.35 -1.65 49.49
CA ASP A 355 -20.42 -1.85 48.50
C ASP A 355 -20.15 -3.00 47.50
N SER A 356 -19.15 -3.85 47.75
CA SER A 356 -18.50 -4.63 46.71
C SER A 356 -18.48 -6.16 46.95
N GLN A 357 -19.61 -6.83 46.71
CA GLN A 357 -19.57 -8.23 46.27
C GLN A 357 -19.37 -8.37 44.75
N HIS A 358 -19.51 -7.28 43.97
CA HIS A 358 -19.36 -7.30 42.51
C HIS A 358 -18.45 -6.21 41.90
N VAL A 359 -17.88 -5.28 42.68
CA VAL A 359 -17.12 -4.12 42.14
C VAL A 359 -15.59 -4.32 42.15
N ASN A 360 -15.07 -5.31 42.88
CA ASN A 360 -13.62 -5.45 43.10
C ASN A 360 -12.88 -6.20 41.98
N MET A 361 -13.57 -7.03 41.17
CA MET A 361 -13.04 -7.45 39.87
C MET A 361 -13.27 -6.37 38.80
N ALA A 362 -14.32 -5.57 38.92
CA ALA A 362 -14.71 -4.58 37.91
C ALA A 362 -13.60 -3.55 37.64
N PHE A 363 -12.83 -3.06 38.62
CA PHE A 363 -11.72 -2.14 38.33
C PHE A 363 -10.62 -2.78 37.46
N PHE A 364 -10.32 -4.07 37.67
CA PHE A 364 -9.32 -4.77 36.86
C PHE A 364 -9.90 -5.27 35.52
N GLU A 365 -11.22 -5.46 35.43
CA GLU A 365 -11.95 -5.88 34.22
C GLU A 365 -12.39 -4.71 33.32
N GLU A 366 -12.65 -3.53 33.88
CA GLU A 366 -13.02 -2.32 33.15
C GLU A 366 -11.79 -1.62 32.56
N GLU A 367 -11.91 -1.12 31.34
CA GLU A 367 -10.86 -0.35 30.69
C GLU A 367 -10.74 1.04 31.33
N ALA A 368 -9.51 1.50 31.61
CA ALA A 368 -9.25 2.84 32.11
C ALA A 368 -9.84 3.92 31.19
N THR A 369 -10.72 4.75 31.75
CA THR A 369 -11.34 5.88 31.05
C THR A 369 -10.49 7.14 31.19
N GLU A 370 -10.46 7.95 30.14
CA GLU A 370 -9.72 9.21 30.08
C GLU A 370 -10.25 10.19 31.14
N GLY A 371 -9.35 10.71 31.97
CA GLY A 371 -9.70 11.60 33.08
C GLY A 371 -9.99 10.90 34.41
N SER A 372 -9.88 9.58 34.50
CA SER A 372 -9.94 8.87 35.79
C SER A 372 -8.83 9.34 36.74
N VAL A 373 -9.18 9.55 38.01
CA VAL A 373 -8.28 10.07 39.05
C VAL A 373 -8.30 9.10 40.23
N ILE A 374 -7.12 8.82 40.78
CA ILE A 374 -6.97 8.08 42.02
C ILE A 374 -6.73 9.10 43.13
N THR A 375 -7.67 9.18 44.07
CA THR A 375 -7.58 10.02 45.25
C THR A 375 -7.23 9.19 46.47
N VAL A 376 -6.32 9.70 47.29
CA VAL A 376 -5.97 9.12 48.59
C VAL A 376 -6.35 10.12 49.65
N SER A 377 -7.16 9.69 50.61
CA SER A 377 -7.51 10.52 51.75
C SER A 377 -6.33 10.67 52.69
N ARG A 378 -5.90 11.91 52.89
CA ARG A 378 -4.86 12.31 53.83
C ARG A 378 -5.53 13.00 55.02
N PHE A 379 -5.16 12.59 56.22
CA PHE A 379 -5.66 13.21 57.45
C PHE A 379 -4.64 14.25 57.92
N VAL A 380 -5.06 15.50 58.02
CA VAL A 380 -4.25 16.64 58.47
C VAL A 380 -4.82 17.13 59.80
N GLN A 381 -3.96 17.41 60.78
CA GLN A 381 -4.39 17.97 62.05
C GLN A 381 -4.51 19.49 61.93
N THR A 382 -5.72 20.02 62.10
CA THR A 382 -6.03 21.45 62.13
C THR A 382 -6.40 21.90 63.56
N GLU A 383 -6.49 23.20 63.80
CA GLU A 383 -6.79 23.78 65.13
C GLU A 383 -8.14 23.30 65.71
N ASN A 384 -9.06 22.84 64.87
CA ASN A 384 -10.39 22.36 65.25
C ASN A 384 -10.54 20.82 65.25
N GLY A 385 -9.46 20.06 65.01
CA GLY A 385 -9.47 18.59 65.00
C GLY A 385 -8.72 17.95 63.82
N ILE A 386 -9.01 16.69 63.52
CA ILE A 386 -8.44 16.00 62.36
C ILE A 386 -9.35 16.25 61.15
N SER A 387 -8.85 16.92 60.11
CA SER A 387 -9.55 17.10 58.83
C SER A 387 -9.08 16.06 57.81
N GLN A 388 -10.02 15.55 57.02
CA GLN A 388 -9.75 14.66 55.90
C GLN A 388 -9.67 15.50 54.62
N GLU A 389 -8.55 15.43 53.92
CA GLU A 389 -8.34 16.05 52.61
C GLU A 389 -8.06 14.94 51.60
N ASP A 390 -8.74 14.96 50.45
CA ASP A 390 -8.49 14.01 49.37
C ASP A 390 -7.40 14.55 48.44
N GLU A 391 -6.24 13.89 48.43
CA GLU A 391 -5.12 14.25 47.55
C GLU A 391 -5.17 13.40 46.28
N ALA A 392 -5.18 14.05 45.10
CA ALA A 392 -5.13 13.35 43.81
C ALA A 392 -3.71 12.84 43.54
N VAL A 393 -3.50 11.53 43.67
CA VAL A 393 -2.17 10.91 43.53
C VAL A 393 -1.83 10.64 42.07
N MET A 394 -2.82 10.28 41.25
CA MET A 394 -2.58 9.97 39.85
C MET A 394 -3.80 10.30 38.99
N LYS A 395 -3.57 10.71 37.74
CA LYS A 395 -4.62 10.95 36.74
C LYS A 395 -4.28 10.25 35.42
N PHE A 396 -5.24 9.54 34.85
CA PHE A 396 -5.10 8.91 33.54
C PHE A 396 -5.38 9.96 32.45
N ASP A 397 -4.34 10.71 32.08
CA ASP A 397 -4.40 11.77 31.08
C ASP A 397 -3.32 11.60 30.00
N GLY A 398 -3.30 12.52 29.03
CA GLY A 398 -2.27 12.54 27.99
C GLY A 398 -0.83 12.64 28.54
N LYS A 399 -0.63 13.34 29.67
CA LYS A 399 0.69 13.48 30.30
C LYS A 399 1.18 12.14 30.87
N PHE A 400 0.28 11.37 31.47
CA PHE A 400 0.56 10.01 31.91
C PHE A 400 0.92 9.10 30.73
N LYS A 401 0.14 9.11 29.65
CA LYS A 401 0.47 8.32 28.45
C LYS A 401 1.82 8.73 27.84
N ASP A 402 2.14 10.02 27.82
CA ASP A 402 3.41 10.51 27.29
C ASP A 402 4.60 10.17 28.19
N SER A 403 4.43 10.10 29.52
CA SER A 403 5.47 9.60 30.42
C SER A 403 5.74 8.11 30.18
N LEU A 404 4.69 7.30 29.97
CA LEU A 404 4.83 5.89 29.61
C LEU A 404 5.53 5.70 28.26
N LYS A 405 5.23 6.51 27.25
CA LYS A 405 5.92 6.48 25.95
C LYS A 405 7.41 6.77 26.08
N LYS A 406 7.81 7.72 26.94
CA LYS A 406 9.22 7.99 27.23
C LYS A 406 9.86 6.83 27.97
N GLY A 407 9.16 6.27 28.96
CA GLY A 407 9.61 5.07 29.67
C GLY A 407 9.89 3.88 28.73
N ILE A 408 9.10 3.70 27.66
CA ILE A 408 9.34 2.68 26.63
C ILE A 408 10.66 2.93 25.87
N ASP A 409 11.02 4.19 25.58
CA ASP A 409 12.29 4.52 24.90
C ASP A 409 13.49 4.24 25.80
N ASP A 410 13.33 4.52 27.10
CA ASP A 410 14.38 4.37 28.12
C ASP A 410 14.65 2.90 28.50
N LEU A 411 13.85 1.94 28.01
CA LEU A 411 14.08 0.51 28.27
C LEU A 411 15.41 0.04 27.66
N ASP A 412 16.24 -0.61 28.48
CA ASP A 412 17.57 -1.12 28.13
C ASP A 412 17.54 -2.39 27.27
N TYR A 413 16.36 -2.95 27.01
CA TYR A 413 16.16 -4.19 26.28
C TYR A 413 15.21 -4.01 25.07
N PRO A 414 15.24 -4.93 24.10
CA PRO A 414 14.34 -4.90 22.95
C PRO A 414 12.94 -5.40 23.35
N ALA A 415 12.11 -4.46 23.79
CA ALA A 415 10.76 -4.70 24.28
C ALA A 415 9.71 -4.67 23.16
N ILE A 416 8.67 -5.51 23.23
CA ILE A 416 7.57 -5.49 22.25
C ILE A 416 6.80 -4.16 22.26
N GLU A 417 6.81 -3.46 23.40
CA GLU A 417 6.20 -2.15 23.57
C GLU A 417 6.84 -1.10 22.65
N LYS A 418 8.13 -1.26 22.27
CA LYS A 418 8.80 -0.42 21.27
C LYS A 418 8.20 -0.60 19.88
N LEU A 419 7.82 -1.84 19.52
CA LEU A 419 7.09 -2.12 18.27
C LEU A 419 5.68 -1.54 18.32
N MET A 420 4.93 -1.77 19.40
CA MET A 420 3.57 -1.24 19.58
C MET A 420 3.54 0.30 19.49
N LYS A 421 4.54 0.96 20.09
CA LYS A 421 4.69 2.42 20.02
C LYS A 421 4.93 2.92 18.59
N SER A 422 5.71 2.18 17.79
CA SER A 422 6.04 2.59 16.41
C SER A 422 4.83 2.62 15.48
N GLU A 423 3.82 1.78 15.73
CA GLU A 423 2.59 1.71 14.95
C GLU A 423 1.51 2.70 15.39
N GLY A 424 1.50 3.06 16.68
CA GLY A 424 0.63 4.08 17.26
C GLY A 424 -0.49 3.53 18.14
N GLU A 425 -1.20 4.43 18.82
CA GLU A 425 -2.16 4.07 19.88
C GLU A 425 -3.47 3.45 19.36
N GLN A 426 -3.86 3.76 18.12
CA GLN A 426 -5.14 3.34 17.54
C GLN A 426 -5.05 2.01 16.76
N THR A 427 -3.87 1.39 16.73
CA THR A 427 -3.68 0.14 15.98
C THR A 427 -4.18 -1.04 16.78
N ARG A 428 -5.20 -1.73 16.26
CA ARG A 428 -5.60 -3.05 16.77
C ARG A 428 -4.76 -4.11 16.10
N VAL A 429 -4.47 -5.20 16.81
CA VAL A 429 -3.67 -6.31 16.26
C VAL A 429 -4.47 -7.59 16.33
N ALA A 430 -4.45 -8.35 15.24
CA ALA A 430 -5.07 -9.68 15.16
C ALA A 430 -4.21 -10.61 14.32
N TYR A 431 -4.41 -11.92 14.51
CA TYR A 431 -3.79 -12.90 13.63
C TYR A 431 -4.37 -12.78 12.22
N SER A 432 -3.50 -12.78 11.22
CA SER A 432 -3.91 -12.85 9.83
C SER A 432 -3.15 -13.95 9.09
N ALA A 433 -3.90 -14.83 8.43
CA ALA A 433 -3.39 -15.96 7.64
C ALA A 433 -2.64 -15.57 6.35
N SER A 434 -2.22 -14.31 6.21
CA SER A 434 -1.34 -13.90 5.13
C SER A 434 -0.29 -12.96 5.69
N LEU A 435 0.96 -13.17 5.30
CA LEU A 435 2.10 -12.28 5.56
C LEU A 435 1.86 -10.83 5.08
N THR A 436 0.75 -10.55 4.43
CA THR A 436 0.24 -9.20 4.20
C THR A 436 -0.94 -8.96 5.14
N GLY A 437 -0.67 -8.42 6.32
CA GLY A 437 -1.59 -8.10 7.43
C GLY A 437 -2.83 -7.25 7.14
N LYS A 438 -3.58 -7.50 6.06
CA LYS A 438 -4.72 -6.72 5.57
C LYS A 438 -5.81 -7.62 4.98
N ASN A 439 -6.00 -8.82 5.51
CA ASN A 439 -6.62 -9.95 4.80
C ASN A 439 -8.06 -9.80 4.29
N THR A 440 -8.88 -8.88 4.80
CA THR A 440 -10.19 -8.60 4.17
C THR A 440 -10.07 -7.57 3.05
N ALA A 441 -9.31 -6.49 3.23
CA ALA A 441 -9.14 -5.47 2.22
C ALA A 441 -8.17 -5.88 1.09
N SER A 442 -7.11 -6.63 1.38
CA SER A 442 -6.10 -7.06 0.40
C SER A 442 -6.60 -8.21 -0.47
N THR A 443 -7.32 -9.19 0.10
CA THR A 443 -7.92 -10.29 -0.68
C THR A 443 -9.04 -9.78 -1.60
N VAL A 444 -9.91 -8.90 -1.08
CA VAL A 444 -10.91 -8.21 -1.91
C VAL A 444 -10.22 -7.32 -2.94
N ARG A 445 -9.18 -6.56 -2.58
CA ARG A 445 -8.41 -5.73 -3.52
C ARG A 445 -7.68 -6.55 -4.58
N ASN A 446 -7.18 -7.74 -4.25
CA ASN A 446 -6.53 -8.64 -5.19
C ASN A 446 -7.56 -9.28 -6.14
N GLY A 447 -8.72 -9.69 -5.62
CA GLY A 447 -9.85 -10.15 -6.43
C GLY A 447 -10.38 -9.07 -7.37
N VAL A 448 -10.59 -7.85 -6.86
CA VAL A 448 -10.98 -6.68 -7.66
C VAL A 448 -9.92 -6.37 -8.71
N SER A 449 -8.64 -6.41 -8.35
CA SER A 449 -7.53 -6.20 -9.30
C SER A 449 -7.51 -7.26 -10.40
N LEU A 450 -7.79 -8.54 -10.07
CA LEU A 450 -7.90 -9.63 -11.04
C LEU A 450 -9.07 -9.41 -12.01
N VAL A 451 -10.24 -9.04 -11.48
CA VAL A 451 -11.44 -8.74 -12.28
C VAL A 451 -11.19 -7.55 -13.19
N LEU A 452 -10.55 -6.49 -12.68
CA LEU A 452 -10.18 -5.31 -13.48
C LEU A 452 -9.20 -5.69 -14.60
N LEU A 453 -8.17 -6.49 -14.31
CA LEU A 453 -7.22 -6.96 -15.32
C LEU A 453 -7.89 -7.82 -16.40
N ALA A 454 -8.77 -8.74 -16.00
CA ALA A 454 -9.54 -9.58 -16.91
C ALA A 454 -10.44 -8.72 -17.81
N PHE A 455 -11.13 -7.73 -17.24
CA PHE A 455 -11.99 -6.81 -17.99
C PHE A 455 -11.20 -6.03 -19.06
N MET A 456 -10.03 -5.52 -18.70
CA MET A 456 -9.16 -4.77 -19.62
C MET A 456 -8.60 -5.65 -20.73
N PHE A 457 -8.23 -6.90 -20.42
CA PHE A 457 -7.79 -7.86 -21.42
C PHE A 457 -8.91 -8.25 -22.39
N LEU A 458 -10.12 -8.49 -21.87
CA LEU A 458 -11.31 -8.78 -22.67
C LEU A 458 -11.69 -7.61 -23.58
N GLU A 459 -11.50 -6.36 -23.15
CA GLU A 459 -11.74 -5.19 -24.00
C GLU A 459 -10.86 -5.20 -25.25
N VAL A 460 -9.56 -5.48 -25.11
CA VAL A 460 -8.63 -5.54 -26.26
C VAL A 460 -9.02 -6.68 -27.21
N ILE A 461 -9.39 -7.85 -26.67
CA ILE A 461 -9.91 -8.98 -27.45
C ILE A 461 -11.15 -8.57 -28.24
N PHE A 462 -12.11 -7.95 -27.55
CA PHE A 462 -13.38 -7.55 -28.15
C PHE A 462 -13.19 -6.54 -29.27
N MET A 463 -12.32 -5.53 -29.07
CA MET A 463 -11.98 -4.56 -30.12
C MET A 463 -11.39 -5.25 -31.36
N TYR A 464 -10.49 -6.23 -31.18
CA TYR A 464 -9.90 -6.97 -32.29
C TYR A 464 -10.90 -7.87 -33.02
N LEU A 465 -11.72 -8.62 -32.28
CA LEU A 465 -12.77 -9.49 -32.85
C LEU A 465 -13.83 -8.67 -33.59
N PHE A 466 -14.26 -7.54 -33.02
CA PHE A 466 -15.25 -6.65 -33.63
C PHE A 466 -14.76 -6.11 -34.99
N TYR A 467 -13.47 -5.76 -35.09
CA TYR A 467 -12.86 -5.41 -36.38
C TYR A 467 -12.94 -6.56 -37.40
N PHE A 468 -12.62 -7.79 -36.99
CA PHE A 468 -12.64 -8.95 -37.89
C PHE A 468 -14.06 -9.29 -38.39
N VAL A 469 -15.05 -9.21 -37.51
CA VAL A 469 -16.48 -9.45 -37.84
C VAL A 469 -17.00 -8.38 -38.82
N ILE A 470 -16.71 -7.09 -38.57
CA ILE A 470 -17.09 -6.01 -39.49
C ILE A 470 -16.41 -6.18 -40.84
N ARG A 471 -15.13 -6.54 -40.85
CA ARG A 471 -14.37 -6.76 -42.08
C ARG A 471 -14.98 -7.89 -42.89
N ARG A 472 -15.34 -9.01 -42.24
CA ARG A 472 -15.98 -10.16 -42.89
C ARG A 472 -17.32 -9.79 -43.55
N LYS A 473 -18.20 -9.07 -42.84
CA LYS A 473 -19.47 -8.57 -43.41
C LYS A 473 -19.27 -7.67 -44.64
N LYS A 474 -18.21 -6.85 -44.65
CA LYS A 474 -17.91 -5.97 -45.78
C LYS A 474 -17.40 -6.75 -47.01
N TYR A 475 -16.74 -7.90 -46.83
CA TYR A 475 -16.34 -8.78 -47.93
C TYR A 475 -17.50 -9.64 -48.43
N GLU A 476 -18.40 -10.08 -47.54
CA GLU A 476 -19.60 -10.85 -47.91
C GLU A 476 -20.63 -9.98 -48.66
N ASN A 477 -20.77 -8.68 -48.34
CA ASN A 477 -21.68 -7.76 -49.06
C ASN A 477 -21.13 -7.22 -50.39
N ASN A 478 -19.87 -7.49 -50.72
CA ASN A 478 -19.22 -7.04 -51.97
C ASN A 478 -18.94 -8.22 -52.93
N LYS A 479 -19.41 -9.42 -52.60
CA LYS A 479 -19.59 -10.55 -53.51
C LYS A 479 -21.07 -10.61 -53.89
#